data_AF-A0A957U3Y2-F1
#
_entry.id   AF-A0A957U3Y2-F1
#
_cell.length_a   1.000
_cell.length_b   1.000
_cell.length_c   1.000
_cell.angle_alpha   90.00
_cell.angle_beta   90.00
_cell.angle_gamma   90.00
#
_symmetry.space_group_name_H-M   'P 1'
#
loop_
_entity.id
_entity.type
_entity.pdbx_description
1 polymer ?
#
loop_
_entity_poly.entity_id
_entity_poly.type
_entity_poly.pdbx_seq_one_letter_code
_entity_poly.pdbx_strand_id
1 'polypeptide(L)'
;VNDVFNIGAKEFTTLREDYQAVLDYAGFGKKIVSIPAAPAIWTLRGLDKLKLSPLYRWVYETVTEDSFVSIEKAERVLGYAPNYSNKDAMIRNYQWYLANLSSFEGQSGVSHRVPWKQGALGIAKWFF
;
A
#
# COMPACT_ATOMS: atom_id res chain seq x y z
N VAL A 1 -9.12 28.49 14.50
CA VAL A 1 -10.10 27.99 13.50
C VAL A 1 -10.62 26.65 13.99
N ASN A 2 -11.94 26.42 13.95
CA ASN A 2 -12.55 25.13 14.30
C ASN A 2 -13.24 24.57 13.05
N ASP A 3 -12.58 23.68 12.33
CA ASP A 3 -13.00 23.21 11.02
C ASP A 3 -12.32 21.86 10.66
N VAL A 4 -12.75 21.21 9.58
CA VAL A 4 -12.21 19.95 9.06
C VAL A 4 -11.21 20.22 7.94
N PHE A 5 -10.05 19.55 8.00
CA PHE A 5 -8.96 19.65 7.04
C PHE A 5 -8.51 18.27 6.61
N ASN A 6 -8.21 18.13 5.32
CA ASN A 6 -7.50 16.96 4.80
C ASN A 6 -6.01 17.19 4.96
N ILE A 7 -5.30 16.16 5.42
CA ILE A 7 -3.85 16.15 5.58
C ILE A 7 -3.30 15.01 4.74
N GLY A 8 -2.34 15.31 3.88
CA GLY A 8 -1.76 14.35 2.95
C GLY A 8 -0.51 14.92 2.27
N ALA A 9 0.04 14.16 1.34
CA ALA A 9 1.11 14.61 0.47
C ALA A 9 0.56 15.57 -0.60
N LYS A 10 1.34 16.59 -0.94
CA LYS A 10 1.04 17.50 -2.06
C LYS A 10 1.35 16.84 -3.39
N GLU A 11 2.49 16.17 -3.44
CA GLU A 11 2.98 15.44 -4.60
C GLU A 11 2.68 13.96 -4.40
N PHE A 12 1.83 13.41 -5.28
CA PHE A 12 1.46 12.01 -5.31
C PHE A 12 1.34 11.56 -6.77
N THR A 13 1.48 10.27 -7.00
CA THR A 13 1.38 9.70 -8.36
C THR A 13 0.44 8.49 -8.35
N THR A 14 0.49 7.67 -9.39
CA THR A 14 -0.32 6.44 -9.41
C THR A 14 0.21 5.42 -8.41
N LEU A 15 -0.67 4.51 -7.96
CA LEU A 15 -0.26 3.36 -7.14
C LEU A 15 0.92 2.61 -7.76
N ARG A 16 0.91 2.38 -9.08
CA ARG A 16 2.02 1.72 -9.76
C ARG A 16 3.34 2.43 -9.53
N GLU A 17 3.37 3.75 -9.74
CA GLU A 17 4.60 4.54 -9.64
C GLU A 17 5.09 4.66 -8.19
N ASP A 18 4.17 4.84 -7.24
CA ASP A 18 4.51 4.97 -5.83
C ASP A 18 5.07 3.65 -5.26
N TYR A 19 4.46 2.51 -5.59
CA TYR A 19 5.00 1.19 -5.20
C TYR A 19 6.27 0.82 -5.99
N GLN A 20 6.39 1.24 -7.25
CA GLN A 20 7.61 1.03 -8.03
C GLN A 20 8.80 1.76 -7.40
N ALA A 21 8.60 2.95 -6.84
CA ALA A 21 9.66 3.69 -6.14
C ALA A 21 10.22 2.89 -4.94
N VAL A 22 9.36 2.21 -4.19
CA VAL A 22 9.78 1.32 -3.09
C VAL A 22 10.53 0.09 -3.63
N LEU A 23 10.07 -0.52 -4.72
CA LEU A 23 10.75 -1.67 -5.34
C LEU A 23 12.13 -1.30 -5.89
N ASP A 24 12.23 -0.13 -6.53
CA ASP A 24 13.50 0.38 -7.05
C ASP A 24 14.46 0.66 -5.89
N TYR A 25 13.98 1.26 -4.79
CA TYR A 25 14.76 1.46 -3.56
C TYR A 25 15.22 0.13 -2.94
N ALA A 26 14.37 -0.90 -2.95
CA ALA A 26 14.70 -2.22 -2.41
C ALA A 26 15.81 -2.94 -3.21
N GLY A 27 16.10 -2.52 -4.45
CA GLY A 27 17.27 -2.98 -5.20
C GLY A 27 17.14 -4.38 -5.81
N PHE A 28 15.95 -4.99 -5.82
CA PHE A 28 15.75 -6.34 -6.39
C PHE A 28 15.55 -6.38 -7.91
N GLY A 29 15.57 -5.22 -8.59
CA GLY A 29 15.39 -5.14 -10.04
C GLY A 29 14.00 -5.57 -10.56
N LYS A 30 12.99 -5.63 -9.67
CA LYS A 30 11.62 -6.04 -9.99
C LYS A 30 10.78 -4.87 -10.51
N LYS A 31 9.76 -5.18 -11.31
CA LYS A 31 8.82 -4.19 -11.88
C LYS A 31 7.37 -4.55 -11.53
N ILE A 32 6.56 -3.52 -11.27
CA ILE A 32 5.13 -3.68 -11.03
C ILE A 32 4.44 -4.10 -12.33
N VAL A 33 3.83 -5.28 -12.32
CA VAL A 33 3.00 -5.80 -13.41
C VAL A 33 1.55 -5.48 -13.11
N SER A 34 0.84 -4.86 -14.06
CA SER A 34 -0.60 -4.67 -13.92
C SER A 34 -1.33 -5.72 -14.72
N ILE A 35 -2.40 -6.21 -14.12
CA ILE A 35 -3.32 -7.17 -14.70
C ILE A 35 -4.70 -6.52 -14.82
N PRO A 36 -5.56 -6.99 -15.74
CA PRO A 36 -6.92 -6.49 -15.85
C PRO A 36 -7.69 -6.64 -14.53
N ALA A 37 -8.27 -5.54 -14.05
CA ALA A 37 -8.94 -5.45 -12.76
C ALA A 37 -10.09 -6.46 -12.60
N ALA A 38 -11.01 -6.52 -13.56
CA ALA A 38 -12.21 -7.34 -13.43
C ALA A 38 -11.89 -8.85 -13.29
N PRO A 39 -11.05 -9.48 -14.14
CA PRO A 39 -10.61 -10.86 -13.93
C PRO A 39 -9.97 -11.09 -12.56
N ALA A 40 -9.07 -10.19 -12.14
CA ALA A 40 -8.39 -10.30 -10.85
C ALA A 40 -9.37 -10.26 -9.67
N ILE A 41 -10.32 -9.32 -9.68
CA ILE A 41 -11.36 -9.18 -8.64
C ILE A 41 -12.24 -10.43 -8.60
N TRP A 42 -12.65 -10.98 -9.74
CA TRP A 42 -13.45 -12.21 -9.78
C TRP A 42 -12.69 -13.43 -9.23
N THR A 43 -11.41 -13.58 -9.56
CA THR A 43 -10.56 -14.62 -9.00
C THR A 43 -10.43 -14.48 -7.48
N LEU A 44 -10.17 -13.26 -6.99
CA LEU A 44 -10.06 -12.97 -5.56
C LEU A 44 -11.36 -13.23 -4.81
N ARG A 45 -12.52 -12.86 -5.37
CA ARG A 45 -13.84 -13.20 -4.83
C ARG A 45 -14.06 -14.71 -4.73
N GLY A 46 -13.61 -15.47 -5.73
CA GLY A 46 -13.65 -16.94 -5.71
C GLY A 46 -12.79 -17.52 -4.59
N LEU A 47 -11.55 -17.04 -4.44
CA LEU A 47 -10.64 -17.45 -3.38
C LEU A 47 -11.14 -17.07 -1.99
N ASP A 48 -11.77 -15.89 -1.84
CA ASP A 48 -12.37 -15.42 -0.60
C ASP A 48 -13.54 -16.31 -0.16
N LYS A 49 -14.43 -16.69 -1.09
CA LYS A 49 -15.51 -17.65 -0.82
C LYS A 49 -14.99 -19.01 -0.32
N LEU A 50 -13.81 -19.42 -0.79
CA LEU A 50 -13.13 -20.65 -0.36
C LEU A 50 -12.26 -20.47 0.89
N LYS A 51 -12.21 -19.26 1.48
CA LYS A 51 -11.33 -18.89 2.60
C LYS A 51 -9.84 -19.08 2.31
N LEU A 52 -9.46 -19.01 1.05
CA LEU A 52 -8.08 -19.14 0.55
C LEU A 52 -7.42 -17.78 0.25
N SER A 53 -8.24 -16.73 0.10
CA SER A 53 -7.74 -15.36 -0.03
C SER A 53 -7.31 -14.86 1.35
N PRO A 54 -6.07 -14.38 1.50
CA PRO A 54 -5.75 -13.57 2.67
C PRO A 54 -6.44 -12.21 2.57
N LEU A 55 -6.64 -11.64 1.37
CA LEU A 55 -7.10 -10.26 1.21
C LEU A 55 -8.57 -10.06 1.60
N TYR A 56 -8.84 -8.98 2.35
CA TYR A 56 -10.19 -8.51 2.63
C TYR A 56 -10.86 -7.99 1.36
N ARG A 57 -12.16 -8.29 1.22
CA ARG A 57 -12.97 -7.90 0.06
C ARG A 57 -12.83 -6.44 -0.34
N TRP A 58 -12.88 -5.56 0.64
CA TRP A 58 -12.79 -4.12 0.41
C TRP A 58 -11.47 -3.72 -0.27
N VAL A 59 -10.33 -4.32 0.12
CA VAL A 59 -9.00 -3.95 -0.39
C VAL A 59 -8.89 -4.17 -1.90
N TYR A 60 -9.31 -5.32 -2.41
CA TYR A 60 -9.17 -5.59 -3.85
C TYR A 60 -10.28 -4.95 -4.70
N GLU A 61 -11.39 -4.52 -4.09
CA GLU A 61 -12.46 -3.80 -4.79
C GLU A 61 -12.19 -2.30 -4.87
N THR A 62 -11.40 -1.72 -3.97
CA THR A 62 -11.12 -0.27 -3.95
C THR A 62 -9.74 0.11 -4.47
N VAL A 63 -8.78 -0.81 -4.57
CA VAL A 63 -7.42 -0.50 -5.05
C VAL A 63 -7.39 0.01 -6.50
N THR A 64 -8.46 -0.20 -7.27
CA THR A 64 -8.58 0.27 -8.65
C THR A 64 -9.20 1.65 -8.77
N GLU A 65 -9.73 2.19 -7.67
CA GLU A 65 -10.41 3.48 -7.64
C GLU A 65 -9.45 4.58 -7.19
N ASP A 66 -9.56 5.76 -7.78
CA ASP A 66 -8.75 6.91 -7.38
C ASP A 66 -9.19 7.41 -6.00
N SER A 67 -8.24 7.46 -5.07
CA SER A 67 -8.46 7.95 -3.70
C SER A 67 -7.41 8.98 -3.33
N PHE A 68 -7.77 10.25 -3.52
CA PHE A 68 -6.96 11.40 -3.12
C PHE A 68 -7.83 12.50 -2.54
N VAL A 69 -7.24 13.38 -1.74
CA VAL A 69 -7.95 14.47 -1.07
C VAL A 69 -7.19 15.78 -1.28
N SER A 70 -7.94 16.86 -1.51
CA SER A 70 -7.34 18.19 -1.65
C SER A 70 -6.86 18.71 -0.30
N ILE A 71 -5.61 19.18 -0.26
CA ILE A 71 -4.99 19.84 0.90
C ILE A 71 -5.02 21.37 0.80
N GLU A 72 -5.62 21.95 -0.24
CA GLU A 72 -5.60 23.41 -0.50
C GLU A 72 -6.10 24.23 0.69
N LYS A 73 -7.14 23.73 1.36
CA LYS A 73 -7.70 24.37 2.56
C LYS A 73 -6.69 24.39 3.71
N ALA A 74 -5.94 23.30 3.89
CA ALA A 74 -4.91 23.19 4.92
C ALA A 74 -3.71 24.10 4.59
N GLU A 75 -3.29 24.15 3.33
CA GLU A 75 -2.22 25.06 2.88
C GLU A 75 -2.59 26.53 3.16
N ARG A 76 -3.79 26.95 2.75
CA ARG A 76 -4.23 28.34 2.87
C ARG A 76 -4.49 28.78 4.32
N VAL A 77 -5.13 27.93 5.13
CA VAL A 77 -5.64 28.33 6.46
C VAL A 77 -4.64 28.00 7.57
N LEU A 78 -3.89 26.91 7.44
CA LEU A 78 -2.95 26.44 8.47
C LEU A 78 -1.49 26.71 8.09
N GLY A 79 -1.20 27.15 6.86
CA GLY A 79 0.16 27.19 6.34
C GLY A 79 0.77 25.79 6.21
N TYR A 80 -0.06 24.75 6.09
CA TYR A 80 0.40 23.37 6.01
C TYR A 80 1.26 23.18 4.76
N ALA A 81 2.49 22.71 4.93
CA ALA A 81 3.41 22.42 3.84
C ALA A 81 3.98 21.00 4.04
N PRO A 82 3.53 19.99 3.27
CA PRO A 82 4.07 18.64 3.35
C PRO A 82 5.57 18.63 3.03
N ASN A 83 6.37 18.03 3.90
CA ASN A 83 7.82 17.87 3.69
C ASN A 83 8.17 16.71 2.76
N TYR A 84 7.24 15.79 2.55
CA TYR A 84 7.45 14.53 1.85
C TYR A 84 6.39 14.35 0.78
N SER A 85 6.80 13.86 -0.40
CA SER A 85 5.87 13.30 -1.37
C SER A 85 5.31 11.96 -0.88
N ASN A 86 4.31 11.42 -1.57
CA ASN A 86 3.78 10.09 -1.25
C ASN A 86 4.88 9.00 -1.40
N LYS A 87 5.74 9.13 -2.41
CA LYS A 87 6.90 8.25 -2.64
C LYS A 87 7.88 8.31 -1.49
N ASP A 88 8.26 9.50 -1.05
CA ASP A 88 9.21 9.67 0.06
C ASP A 88 8.66 9.07 1.35
N ALA A 89 7.38 9.29 1.62
CA ALA A 89 6.72 8.71 2.80
C ALA A 89 6.73 7.17 2.75
N MET A 90 6.46 6.56 1.59
CA MET A 90 6.50 5.11 1.41
C MET A 90 7.92 4.55 1.54
N ILE A 91 8.92 5.19 0.93
CA ILE A 91 10.33 4.79 1.06
C ILE A 91 10.78 4.88 2.53
N ARG A 92 10.42 5.95 3.23
CA ARG A 92 10.73 6.11 4.65
C ARG A 92 10.08 5.03 5.52
N ASN A 93 8.84 4.65 5.21
CA ASN A 93 8.17 3.55 5.89
C ASN A 93 8.89 2.21 5.63
N TYR A 94 9.36 1.99 4.40
CA TYR A 94 10.14 0.81 4.07
C TYR A 94 11.52 0.79 4.77
N GLN A 95 12.20 1.93 4.88
CA GLN A 95 13.43 2.07 5.66
C GLN A 95 13.19 1.72 7.13
N TRP A 96 12.11 2.23 7.72
CA TRP A 96 11.73 1.88 9.08
C TRP A 96 11.47 0.38 9.21
N TYR A 97 10.76 -0.23 8.25
CA TYR A 97 10.53 -1.67 8.23
C TYR A 97 11.85 -2.45 8.23
N LEU A 98 12.81 -2.10 7.37
CA LEU A 98 14.12 -2.77 7.32
C LEU A 98 14.88 -2.61 8.64
N ALA A 99 14.88 -1.41 9.22
CA ALA A 99 15.57 -1.13 10.48
C ALA A 99 14.97 -1.87 11.69
N ASN A 100 13.70 -2.26 11.62
CA ASN A 100 12.98 -2.91 12.71
C ASN A 100 12.66 -4.38 12.42
N LEU A 101 13.00 -4.92 11.24
CA LEU A 101 12.63 -6.26 10.79
C LEU A 101 12.99 -7.32 11.83
N SER A 102 14.22 -7.29 12.34
CA SER A 102 14.73 -8.23 13.35
C SER A 102 13.93 -8.24 14.66
N SER A 103 13.15 -7.21 14.96
CA SER A 103 12.35 -7.12 16.20
C SER A 103 11.05 -7.92 16.13
N PHE A 104 10.57 -8.24 14.93
CA PHE A 104 9.30 -8.95 14.72
C PHE A 104 9.40 -10.13 13.74
N GLU A 105 10.56 -10.35 13.12
CA GLU A 105 10.83 -11.54 12.32
C GLU A 105 10.69 -12.82 13.18
N GLY A 106 9.95 -13.81 12.68
CA GLY A 106 9.66 -15.05 13.41
C GLY A 106 8.48 -14.99 14.40
N GLN A 107 7.90 -13.81 14.64
CA GLN A 107 6.67 -13.69 15.44
C GLN A 107 5.43 -13.83 14.56
N SER A 108 4.54 -14.75 14.89
CA SER A 108 3.22 -14.89 14.26
C SER A 108 2.13 -14.37 15.20
N GLY A 109 1.23 -13.53 14.70
CA GLY A 109 0.11 -12.98 15.48
C GLY A 109 -1.06 -12.56 14.60
N VAL A 110 -2.05 -11.91 15.21
CA VAL A 110 -3.30 -11.48 14.55
C VAL A 110 -3.37 -9.96 14.35
N SER A 111 -2.29 -9.24 14.64
CA SER A 111 -2.23 -7.77 14.58
C SER A 111 -1.40 -7.28 13.39
N HIS A 112 -1.49 -5.99 13.09
CA HIS A 112 -0.73 -5.32 12.02
C HIS A 112 0.81 -5.30 12.25
N ARG A 113 1.31 -5.94 13.32
CA ARG A 113 2.72 -5.95 13.74
C ARG A 113 3.46 -7.24 13.40
N VAL A 114 2.77 -8.21 12.80
CA VAL A 114 3.35 -9.52 12.46
C VAL A 114 3.15 -9.83 10.98
N PRO A 115 4.06 -10.60 10.35
CA PRO A 115 3.90 -11.02 8.96
C PRO A 115 2.60 -11.81 8.74
N TRP A 116 1.83 -11.40 7.73
CA TRP A 116 0.55 -12.02 7.41
C TRP A 116 0.72 -13.40 6.75
N LYS A 117 -0.15 -14.37 7.09
CA LYS A 117 -0.33 -15.63 6.36
C LYS A 117 -0.73 -15.35 4.91
N GLN A 118 0.12 -15.72 3.96
CA GLN A 118 -0.03 -15.38 2.54
C GLN A 118 -1.08 -16.20 1.79
N GLY A 119 -1.59 -17.30 2.37
CA GLY A 119 -2.62 -18.14 1.74
C GLY A 119 -2.25 -18.58 0.32
N ALA A 120 -3.23 -18.59 -0.59
CA ALA A 120 -3.01 -18.93 -2.00
C ALA A 120 -2.12 -17.93 -2.75
N LEU A 121 -1.94 -16.69 -2.25
CA LEU A 121 -1.05 -15.71 -2.88
C LEU A 121 0.43 -16.11 -2.79
N GLY A 122 0.80 -17.02 -1.90
CA GLY A 122 2.15 -17.58 -1.86
C GLY A 122 2.55 -18.26 -3.18
N ILE A 123 1.59 -18.83 -3.91
CA ILE A 123 1.81 -19.46 -5.22
C ILE A 123 2.12 -18.40 -6.28
N ALA A 124 1.48 -17.23 -6.22
CA ALA A 124 1.70 -16.16 -7.18
C ALA A 124 3.17 -15.67 -7.17
N LYS A 125 3.86 -15.73 -6.03
CA LYS A 125 5.30 -15.38 -5.92
C LYS A 125 6.23 -16.25 -6.77
N TRP A 126 5.78 -17.42 -7.23
CA TRP A 126 6.59 -18.26 -8.10
C TRP A 126 6.57 -17.76 -9.55
N PHE A 127 5.55 -16.98 -9.90
CA PHE A 127 5.34 -16.45 -11.25
C PHE A 127 5.81 -15.00 -11.41
N PHE A 128 6.02 -14.26 -10.31
CA PHE A 128 6.40 -12.84 -10.28
C PHE A 128 7.66 -12.62 -9.41
#